data_AF-A0A653YG49-F1
#
_entry.id   AF-A0A653YG49-F1
#
_cell.length_a   1.000
_cell.length_b   1.000
_cell.length_c   1.000
_cell.angle_alpha   90.00
_cell.angle_beta   90.00
_cell.angle_gamma   90.00
#
_symmetry.space_group_name_H-M   'P 1'
#
loop_
_entity.id
_entity.type
_entity.pdbx_description
1 polymer ?
#
loop_
_entity_poly.entity_id
_entity_poly.type
_entity_poly.pdbx_seq_one_letter_code
_entity_poly.pdbx_strand_id
1 'polypeptide(L)' 'MMDELRFKVFGKLIVIRGKPGFWLAFYPGNDGTRRPADFIVPPDISEDGLAEYLADLFHEDATPKRNTVERLAP' A
#
# COMPACT_ATOMS: atom_id res chain seq x y z
N MET A 1 -11.55 7.10 13.91
CA MET A 1 -10.47 6.10 13.74
C MET A 1 -9.96 6.26 12.32
N MET A 2 -8.65 6.17 12.06
CA MET A 2 -8.13 6.18 10.68
C MET A 2 -8.24 4.77 10.12
N ASP A 3 -8.83 4.62 8.94
CA ASP A 3 -8.98 3.33 8.30
C ASP A 3 -7.60 2.76 7.96
N GLU A 4 -7.49 1.45 8.09
CA GLU A 4 -6.29 0.70 7.75
C GLU A 4 -6.58 -0.19 6.54
N LEU A 5 -5.79 0.01 5.49
CA LEU A 5 -5.91 -0.67 4.22
C LEU A 5 -4.62 -1.43 3.98
N ARG A 6 -4.72 -2.73 3.72
CA ARG A 6 -3.56 -3.60 3.53
C ARG A 6 -3.50 -4.03 2.07
N PHE A 7 -2.32 -3.96 1.49
CA PHE A 7 -2.09 -4.29 0.09
C PHE A 7 -0.96 -5.29 -0.02
N LYS A 8 -1.17 -6.33 -0.83
CA LYS A 8 -0.11 -7.20 -1.32
C LYS A 8 0.34 -6.66 -2.67
N VAL A 9 1.46 -5.95 -2.69
CA VAL A 9 2.04 -5.29 -3.86
C VAL A 9 3.17 -6.16 -4.39
N PHE A 10 2.95 -6.90 -5.48
CA PHE A 10 3.93 -7.82 -6.06
C PHE A 10 4.56 -8.78 -5.03
N GLY A 11 3.76 -9.21 -4.04
CA GLY A 11 4.16 -10.08 -2.95
C GLY A 11 4.80 -9.41 -1.73
N LYS A 12 4.95 -8.08 -1.73
CA LYS A 12 5.35 -7.25 -0.58
C LYS A 12 4.09 -6.72 0.12
N LEU A 13 4.08 -6.75 1.45
CA LEU A 13 2.96 -6.20 2.22
C LEU A 13 3.18 -4.71 2.48
N ILE A 14 2.19 -3.89 2.15
CA ILE A 14 2.15 -2.45 2.40
C ILE A 14 0.86 -2.11 3.14
N VAL A 15 0.95 -1.22 4.12
CA VAL A 15 -0.20 -0.73 4.89
C VAL A 15 -0.36 0.75 4.63
N ILE A 16 -1.54 1.15 4.17
CA ILE A 16 -1.94 2.55 4.04
C ILE A 16 -2.94 2.85 5.16
N ARG A 17 -2.68 3.92 5.92
CA ARG A 17 -3.62 4.44 6.92
C ARG A 17 -4.07 5.83 6.56
N GLY A 18 -5.34 6.13 6.84
CA GLY A 18 -5.85 7.49 6.72
C GLY A 18 -7.14 7.54 5.92
N LYS A 19 -7.28 8.60 5.14
CA LYS A 19 -8.44 8.88 4.30
C LYS A 19 -7.99 9.69 3.08
N PRO A 20 -8.80 9.82 2.01
CA PRO A 20 -8.48 10.70 0.89
C PRO A 20 -8.04 12.09 1.37
N GLY A 21 -6.94 12.59 0.81
CA GLY A 21 -6.27 13.83 1.24
C GLY A 21 -5.19 13.66 2.32
N PHE A 22 -5.20 12.57 3.09
CA PHE A 22 -4.24 12.32 4.17
C PHE A 22 -3.93 10.83 4.30
N TRP A 23 -2.88 10.41 3.60
CA TRP A 23 -2.40 9.03 3.59
C TRP A 23 -1.06 8.90 4.31
N LEU A 24 -0.91 7.81 5.07
CA LEU A 24 0.34 7.40 5.68
C LEU A 24 0.66 5.98 5.24
N ALA A 25 1.82 5.78 4.62
CA ALA A 25 2.27 4.48 4.15
C ALA A 25 3.28 3.84 5.11
N PHE A 26 3.17 2.53 5.31
CA PHE A 26 4.02 1.75 6.20
C PHE A 26 4.39 0.40 5.61
N TYR A 27 5.56 -0.08 5.97
CA TYR A 27 5.93 -1.49 5.87
C TYR A 27 5.71 -2.16 7.23
N PRO A 28 4.86 -3.20 7.31
CA PRO A 28 4.64 -3.93 8.56
C PRO A 28 5.82 -4.87 8.88
N GLY A 29 6.17 -4.94 10.17
CA GLY A 29 7.08 -5.93 10.73
C GLY A 29 6.35 -7.20 11.20
N ASN A 30 7.12 -8.24 11.50
CA ASN A 30 6.57 -9.55 11.88
C ASN A 30 6.05 -9.62 13.33
N ASP A 31 6.35 -8.62 14.14
CA ASP A 31 6.05 -8.51 15.58
C ASP A 31 4.98 -7.44 15.87
N GLY A 32 4.23 -7.03 14.85
CA GLY A 32 3.24 -5.97 14.95
C GLY A 32 3.83 -4.55 14.88
N THR A 33 5.16 -4.41 14.79
CA THR A 33 5.80 -3.12 14.53
C THR A 33 5.53 -2.65 13.09
N ARG A 34 5.77 -1.37 12.84
CA ARG A 34 5.65 -0.76 11.52
C ARG A 34 6.77 0.25 11.33
N ARG A 35 7.39 0.25 10.16
CA ARG A 35 8.27 1.34 9.72
C ARG A 35 7.54 2.21 8.71
N PRO A 36 7.70 3.55 8.74
CA PRO A 36 7.25 4.40 7.65
C PRO A 36 7.79 3.90 6.31
N ALA A 37 6.96 4.00 5.27
CA ALA A 37 7.44 3.76 3.93
C ALA A 37 8.33 4.92 3.46
N ASP A 38 9.14 4.64 2.46
CA ASP A 38 10.06 5.56 1.78
C ASP A 38 9.38 6.33 0.63
N PHE A 39 8.06 6.23 0.50
CA PHE A 39 7.25 6.95 -0.46
C PHE A 39 6.06 7.64 0.22
N ILE A 40 5.50 8.62 -0.48
CA ILE A 40 4.28 9.32 -0.09
C ILE A 40 3.16 8.95 -1.05
N VAL A 41 1.92 8.83 -0.56
CA VAL A 41 0.75 8.74 -1.45
C VAL A 41 0.23 10.16 -1.70
N PRO A 42 0.08 10.60 -2.97
CA PRO A 42 -0.48 11.91 -3.28
C PRO A 42 -1.89 12.10 -2.66
N PRO A 43 -2.22 13.31 -2.18
CA PRO A 43 -3.48 13.56 -1.47
C PRO A 43 -4.73 13.38 -2.35
N ASP A 44 -4.59 13.50 -3.66
CA ASP A 44 -5.64 13.35 -4.66
C ASP A 44 -5.99 11.88 -4.98
N ILE A 45 -5.19 10.92 -4.51
CA ILE A 45 -5.51 9.50 -4.65
C ILE A 45 -6.69 9.15 -3.75
N SER A 46 -7.75 8.62 -4.36
CA SER A 46 -8.90 8.05 -3.65
C SER A 46 -8.56 6.69 -3.06
N GLU A 47 -9.39 6.19 -2.13
CA GLU A 47 -9.21 4.86 -1.56
C GLU A 47 -9.17 3.76 -2.63
N ASP A 48 -10.07 3.83 -3.62
CA ASP A 48 -10.14 2.86 -4.72
C ASP A 48 -8.94 2.98 -5.68
N GLY A 49 -8.33 4.17 -5.77
CA GLY A 49 -7.14 4.43 -6.59
C GLY A 49 -5.83 3.95 -5.96
N LEU A 50 -5.83 3.56 -4.68
CA LEU A 50 -4.60 3.17 -3.98
C LEU A 50 -3.93 1.93 -4.60
N ALA A 51 -4.70 0.95 -5.08
CA ALA A 51 -4.15 -0.26 -5.67
C ALA A 51 -3.43 0.04 -7.00
N GLU A 52 -4.03 0.87 -7.85
CA GLU A 52 -3.45 1.32 -9.12
C GLU A 52 -2.20 2.16 -8.89
N TYR A 53 -2.27 3.13 -7.98
CA TYR A 53 -1.12 3.94 -7.59
C TYR A 53 0.06 3.08 -7.11
N LEU A 54 -0.19 2.08 -6.27
CA LEU A 54 0.85 1.17 -5.78
C LEU A 54 1.39 0.25 -6.89
N ALA A 55 0.55 -0.16 -7.85
CA ALA A 55 0.98 -0.94 -9.00
C ALA A 55 1.93 -0.13 -9.88
N ASP A 56 1.59 1.12 -10.18
CA ASP A 56 2.43 2.02 -10.99
C ASP A 56 3.73 2.36 -10.28
N LEU A 57 3.69 2.65 -8.98
CA LEU A 57 4.88 3.00 -8.22
C LEU A 57 5.89 1.86 -8.13
N PHE A 58 5.42 0.61 -8.01
CA PHE A 58 6.27 -0.56 -7.77
C PHE A 58 6.35 -1.52 -8.97
N HIS A 59 5.96 -1.11 -10.18
CA HIS A 59 5.87 -2.02 -11.33
C HIS A 59 7.19 -2.72 -11.68
N GLU A 60 8.33 -2.11 -11.35
CA GLU A 60 9.66 -2.71 -11.54
C GLU A 60 9.92 -3.93 -10.63
N ASP A 61 9.21 -4.04 -9.50
CA ASP A 61 9.28 -5.19 -8.59
C ASP A 61 8.42 -6.37 -9.09
N ALA A 62 7.61 -6.17 -10.12
CA ALA A 62 6.75 -7.20 -10.67
C ALA A 62 7.56 -8.34 -11.30
N THR A 63 7.15 -9.57 -11.01
CA THR A 63 7.73 -10.77 -11.62
C THR A 63 6.63 -11.62 -12.24
N PRO A 64 6.93 -12.56 -13.15
CA PRO A 64 5.91 -13.45 -13.71
C PRO A 64 5.11 -14.24 -12.65
N LYS A 65 5.65 -14.44 -11.45
CA LYS A 65 4.97 -15.12 -10.33
C LYS A 65 4.25 -14.18 -9.36
N ARG A 66 4.55 -12.88 -9.41
CA ARG A 66 4.04 -11.85 -8.50
C ARG A 66 3.82 -10.58 -9.32
N ASN A 67 2.74 -10.57 -10.08
CA ASN A 67 2.41 -9.56 -11.08
C ASN A 67 1.11 -8.81 -10.75
N THR A 68 0.64 -8.89 -9.51
CA THR A 68 -0.61 -8.26 -9.07
C THR A 68 -0.39 -7.38 -7.84
N VAL A 69 -1.25 -6.36 -7.73
CA VAL A 69 -1.48 -5.60 -6.51
C VAL A 69 -2.91 -5.87 -6.04
N GLU A 70 -3.04 -6.37 -4.81
CA GLU A 70 -4.33 -6.80 -4.26
C GLU A 70 -4.59 -6.11 -2.92
N ARG A 71 -5.76 -5.48 -2.79
CA ARG A 71 -6.27 -5.06 -1.47
C ARG A 71 -6.70 -6.30 -0.70
N LEU A 72 -6.18 -6.45 0.50
CA LEU A 72 -6.52 -7.55 1.40
C LEU A 72 -7.76 -7.17 2.20
N ALA A 73 -8.65 -8.13 2.42
CA ALA A 73 -9.76 -7.97 3.33
C ALA A 73 -9.26 -7.68 4.76
N PRO A 74 -10.02 -6.93 5.58
CA PRO A 74 -9.71 -6.69 6.99
C PRO A 74 -9.52 -7.96 7.80
#